data_AF-A0A315DQ49-F1
#
_entry.id   AF-A0A315DQ49-F1
#
_cell.length_a   1.000
_cell.length_b   1.000
_cell.length_c   1.000
_cell.angle_alpha   90.00
_cell.angle_beta   90.00
_cell.angle_gamma   90.00
#
_symmetry.space_group_name_H-M   'P 1'
#
loop_
_entity.id
_entity.type
_entity.pdbx_description
1 polymer ?
#
loop_
_entity_poly.entity_id
_entity_poly.type
_entity_poly.pdbx_seq_one_letter_code
_entity_poly.pdbx_strand_id
1 'polypeptide(L)'
;MITDSEDHQPSLPGWNYTTKVPLAVSPLFQWPLQPIAILRWIWGSWFFISERLIIVGIAFATLIWTQPSLEVAKHLELGWVAQIWLRNILLLTVVAGGLHVYFYRWNAQGKHLKFDPRPLMVKGKQFTLGGQIRDNVFWSLASGVTVWTCYEVLMFWAMANGWAPVLTWNENPVWFVLLFLLVPLWESFYFYWIHRALHWPPLYKRVHSLHHRNINVGPWSGNSMHPVEHIIYYGSALIHFIVPANPIHILYHLQYYVLTAATTHTGFEGLVVKGRRRLKLGTFHHQMHHRYFECNYGGLEVPWDKLFGSFHDGTIESSERIKESRKRMIMES
;
A
#
# COMPACT_ATOMS: atom_id res chain seq x y z
N MET A 1 -24.14 2.50 -1.50
CA MET A 1 -24.48 2.43 -0.05
C MET A 1 -23.80 1.19 0.51
N ILE A 2 -22.83 1.34 1.40
CA ILE A 2 -22.40 0.22 2.26
C ILE A 2 -23.29 0.35 3.48
N THR A 3 -24.34 -0.46 3.54
CA THR A 3 -25.21 -0.54 4.72
C THR A 3 -24.42 -1.31 5.79
N ASP A 4 -24.22 -0.68 6.94
CA ASP A 4 -23.66 -1.30 8.14
C ASP A 4 -24.68 -2.33 8.67
N SER A 5 -24.74 -3.51 8.06
CA SER A 5 -25.34 -4.68 8.69
C SER A 5 -24.25 -5.38 9.49
N GLU A 6 -24.24 -5.11 10.80
CA GLU A 6 -23.82 -6.01 11.88
C GLU A 6 -22.87 -7.16 11.48
N ASP A 7 -21.60 -6.87 11.22
CA ASP A 7 -20.55 -7.88 10.98
C ASP A 7 -19.72 -8.12 12.25
N HIS A 8 -20.30 -7.87 13.43
CA HIS A 8 -19.60 -8.02 14.71
C HIS A 8 -19.61 -9.48 15.16
N GLN A 9 -18.65 -10.25 14.66
CA GLN A 9 -18.36 -11.59 15.17
C GLN A 9 -17.50 -11.52 16.45
N PRO A 10 -17.50 -12.59 17.30
CA PRO A 10 -16.64 -12.63 18.48
C PRO A 10 -15.19 -12.39 18.09
N SER A 11 -14.57 -11.40 18.75
CA SER A 11 -13.18 -11.02 18.49
C SER A 11 -12.25 -12.21 18.72
N LEU A 12 -11.44 -12.57 17.73
CA LEU A 12 -10.30 -13.46 17.93
C LEU A 12 -9.47 -12.95 19.13
N PRO A 13 -8.97 -13.83 20.02
CA PRO A 13 -8.30 -13.40 21.24
C PRO A 13 -7.19 -12.36 20.97
N GLY A 14 -7.29 -11.21 21.65
CA GLY A 14 -6.33 -10.12 21.52
C GLY A 14 -6.51 -9.21 20.29
N TRP A 15 -7.63 -9.29 19.59
CA TRP A 15 -8.07 -8.32 18.58
C TRP A 15 -9.28 -7.52 19.09
N ASN A 16 -9.39 -6.26 18.68
CA ASN A 16 -10.55 -5.42 19.00
C ASN A 16 -11.62 -5.50 17.90
N TYR A 17 -11.19 -5.58 16.64
CA TYR A 17 -12.06 -5.70 15.49
C TYR A 17 -11.49 -6.72 14.52
N THR A 18 -12.36 -7.55 13.97
CA THR A 18 -12.06 -8.53 12.93
C THR A 18 -13.14 -8.44 11.87
N THR A 19 -12.77 -8.60 10.60
CA THR A 19 -13.76 -8.80 9.53
C THR A 19 -14.33 -10.22 9.62
N LYS A 20 -15.39 -10.51 8.85
CA LYS A 20 -15.88 -11.88 8.69
C LYS A 20 -14.76 -12.85 8.29
N VAL A 21 -14.62 -13.94 9.05
CA VAL A 21 -13.70 -15.04 8.80
C VAL A 21 -14.48 -16.32 8.45
N PRO A 22 -13.92 -17.26 7.65
CA PRO A 22 -12.62 -17.20 6.99
C PRO A 22 -12.54 -16.10 5.92
N LEU A 23 -11.39 -15.43 5.82
CA LEU A 23 -11.17 -14.40 4.82
C LEU A 23 -11.30 -14.98 3.41
N ALA A 24 -12.07 -14.29 2.58
CA ALA A 24 -12.22 -14.60 1.16
C ALA A 24 -11.30 -13.72 0.32
N VAL A 25 -10.78 -14.31 -0.75
CA VAL A 25 -10.08 -13.59 -1.83
C VAL A 25 -11.11 -13.10 -2.87
N SER A 26 -10.67 -12.27 -3.81
CA SER A 26 -11.53 -11.78 -4.90
C SER A 26 -12.34 -12.91 -5.56
N PRO A 27 -13.65 -12.67 -5.88
CA PRO A 27 -14.50 -13.67 -6.55
C PRO A 27 -14.00 -14.05 -7.95
N LEU A 28 -13.07 -13.28 -8.54
CA LEU A 28 -12.40 -13.61 -9.79
C LEU A 28 -11.65 -14.95 -9.74
N PHE A 29 -11.25 -15.37 -8.54
CA PHE A 29 -10.44 -16.58 -8.33
C PHE A 29 -11.18 -17.65 -7.51
N GLN A 30 -12.52 -17.58 -7.48
CA GLN A 30 -13.35 -18.58 -6.82
C GLN A 30 -14.01 -19.48 -7.88
N TRP A 31 -13.97 -20.79 -7.64
CA TRP A 31 -14.65 -21.78 -8.48
C TRP A 31 -15.87 -22.37 -7.73
N PRO A 32 -17.03 -22.51 -8.38
CA PRO A 32 -17.34 -22.09 -9.75
C PRO A 32 -17.33 -20.56 -9.90
N LEU A 33 -17.02 -20.06 -11.10
CA LEU A 33 -17.05 -18.63 -11.39
C LEU A 33 -18.44 -18.07 -11.10
N GLN A 34 -18.49 -16.90 -10.45
CA GLN A 34 -19.72 -16.20 -10.11
C GLN A 34 -19.77 -14.84 -10.83
N PRO A 35 -20.24 -14.76 -12.10
CA PRO A 35 -20.16 -13.55 -12.90
C PRO A 35 -20.77 -12.31 -12.23
N ILE A 36 -21.91 -12.48 -11.55
CA ILE A 36 -22.58 -11.38 -10.84
C ILE A 36 -21.72 -10.87 -9.67
N ALA A 37 -21.07 -11.76 -8.92
CA ALA A 37 -20.19 -11.37 -7.82
C ALA A 37 -18.93 -10.66 -8.33
N ILE A 38 -18.36 -11.14 -9.45
CA ILE A 38 -17.22 -10.52 -10.14
C ILE A 38 -17.57 -9.09 -10.59
N LEU A 39 -18.69 -8.91 -11.29
CA LEU A 39 -19.12 -7.60 -11.75
C LEU A 39 -19.36 -6.62 -10.59
N ARG A 40 -20.01 -7.07 -9.51
CA ARG A 40 -20.19 -6.26 -8.29
C ARG A 40 -18.86 -5.87 -7.64
N TRP A 41 -17.89 -6.78 -7.63
CA TRP A 41 -16.57 -6.54 -7.06
C TRP A 41 -15.76 -5.53 -7.89
N ILE A 42 -15.76 -5.66 -9.21
CA ILE A 42 -15.14 -4.68 -10.12
C ILE A 42 -15.82 -3.33 -9.96
N TRP A 43 -17.16 -3.31 -9.97
CA TRP A 43 -17.94 -2.08 -9.81
C TRP A 43 -17.63 -1.36 -8.50
N GLY A 44 -17.62 -2.08 -7.38
CA GLY A 44 -17.30 -1.52 -6.06
C GLY A 44 -15.84 -1.05 -5.92
N SER A 45 -14.93 -1.56 -6.75
CA SER A 45 -13.52 -1.18 -6.76
C SER A 45 -13.25 0.10 -7.55
N TRP A 46 -14.10 0.42 -8.54
CA TRP A 46 -13.82 1.47 -9.53
C TRP A 46 -14.90 2.54 -9.72
N PHE A 47 -16.17 2.32 -9.34
CA PHE A 47 -17.27 3.22 -9.75
C PHE A 47 -17.95 3.99 -8.61
N PHE A 48 -17.70 3.65 -7.35
CA PHE A 48 -17.96 4.55 -6.22
C PHE A 48 -16.69 5.34 -5.90
N ILE A 49 -16.77 6.40 -5.05
CA ILE A 49 -15.57 7.07 -4.52
C ILE A 49 -14.70 6.01 -3.82
N SER A 50 -13.76 5.47 -4.59
CA SER A 50 -12.81 4.47 -4.18
C SER A 50 -11.47 5.15 -4.04
N GLU A 51 -10.64 4.60 -3.16
CA GLU A 51 -9.26 5.05 -3.01
C GLU A 51 -8.53 5.15 -4.36
N ARG A 52 -8.72 4.16 -5.25
CA ARG A 52 -8.15 4.15 -6.60
C ARG A 52 -8.54 5.38 -7.40
N LEU A 53 -9.83 5.72 -7.45
CA LEU A 53 -10.29 6.93 -8.16
C LEU A 53 -9.79 8.23 -7.52
N ILE A 54 -9.71 8.27 -6.19
CA ILE A 54 -9.13 9.43 -5.48
C ILE A 54 -7.67 9.62 -5.92
N ILE A 55 -6.88 8.54 -5.96
CA ILE A 55 -5.47 8.59 -6.35
C ILE A 55 -5.32 8.95 -7.83
N VAL A 56 -6.19 8.44 -8.73
CA VAL A 56 -6.23 8.90 -10.13
C VAL A 56 -6.47 10.41 -10.18
N GLY A 57 -7.43 10.92 -9.42
CA GLY A 57 -7.69 12.36 -9.32
C GLY A 57 -6.50 13.16 -8.80
N ILE A 58 -5.78 12.65 -7.79
CA ILE A 58 -4.55 13.25 -7.27
C ILE A 58 -3.44 13.23 -8.33
N ALA A 59 -3.32 12.16 -9.11
CA ALA A 59 -2.33 12.07 -10.19
C ALA A 59 -2.61 13.11 -11.28
N PHE A 60 -3.88 13.30 -11.67
CA PHE A 60 -4.25 14.34 -12.64
C PHE A 60 -4.00 15.75 -12.09
N ALA A 61 -4.39 16.01 -10.84
CA ALA A 61 -4.07 17.25 -10.14
C ALA A 61 -2.55 17.51 -10.10
N THR A 62 -1.77 16.47 -9.81
CA THR A 62 -0.31 16.53 -9.79
C THR A 62 0.23 16.89 -11.16
N LEU A 63 -0.23 16.21 -12.21
CA LEU A 63 0.18 16.42 -13.59
C LEU A 63 -0.10 17.87 -14.03
N ILE A 64 -1.30 18.38 -13.75
CA ILE A 64 -1.75 19.68 -14.25
C ILE A 64 -1.08 20.83 -13.50
N TRP A 65 -0.95 20.74 -12.18
CA TRP A 65 -0.55 21.90 -11.36
C TRP A 65 0.89 21.91 -10.93
N THR A 66 1.56 20.76 -10.88
CA THR A 66 2.86 20.66 -10.19
C THR A 66 3.90 19.83 -10.91
N GLN A 67 3.55 19.12 -11.99
CA GLN A 67 4.49 18.32 -12.73
C GLN A 67 5.20 19.18 -13.81
N PRO A 68 6.54 19.27 -13.78
CA PRO A 68 7.30 19.89 -14.85
C PRO A 68 7.02 19.22 -16.20
N SER A 69 7.06 20.00 -17.29
CA SER A 69 6.94 19.46 -18.64
C SER A 69 8.09 18.51 -18.97
N LEU A 70 7.87 17.58 -19.91
CA LEU A 70 8.95 16.71 -20.39
C LEU A 70 10.09 17.50 -21.04
N GLU A 71 9.84 18.70 -21.56
CA GLU A 71 10.90 19.56 -22.09
C GLU A 71 11.87 19.97 -20.97
N VAL A 72 11.33 20.48 -19.86
CA VAL A 72 12.13 20.82 -18.67
C VAL A 72 12.88 19.60 -18.14
N ALA A 73 12.26 18.42 -18.17
CA ALA A 73 12.87 17.18 -17.69
C ALA A 73 14.01 16.63 -18.58
N LYS A 74 14.24 17.18 -19.78
CA LYS A 74 15.38 16.74 -20.64
C LYS A 74 16.73 16.95 -19.94
N HIS A 75 16.86 18.06 -19.23
CA HIS A 75 18.07 18.43 -18.50
C HIS A 75 17.82 18.32 -17.00
N LEU A 76 18.69 17.55 -16.31
CA LEU A 76 18.61 17.44 -14.86
C LEU A 76 19.00 18.77 -14.22
N GLU A 77 18.07 19.37 -13.49
CA GLU A 77 18.29 20.60 -12.75
C GLU A 77 17.71 20.48 -11.34
N LEU A 78 18.42 21.04 -10.36
CA LEU A 78 18.00 21.00 -8.96
C LEU A 78 16.63 21.66 -8.73
N GLY A 79 16.26 22.66 -9.54
CA GLY A 79 15.00 23.39 -9.38
C GLY A 79 13.78 22.49 -9.50
N TRP A 80 13.64 21.78 -10.62
CA TRP A 80 12.48 20.93 -10.85
C TRP A 80 12.53 19.63 -10.03
N VAL A 81 13.72 19.12 -9.72
CA VAL A 81 13.91 18.00 -8.78
C VAL A 81 13.41 18.39 -7.39
N ALA A 82 13.77 19.57 -6.89
CA ALA A 82 13.33 20.07 -5.59
C ALA A 82 11.81 20.35 -5.57
N GLN A 83 11.23 20.83 -6.69
CA GLN A 83 9.78 21.00 -6.84
C GLN A 83 9.04 19.67 -6.66
N ILE A 84 9.49 18.61 -7.34
CA ILE A 84 8.90 17.26 -7.22
C ILE A 84 9.05 16.76 -5.77
N TRP A 85 10.24 16.91 -5.18
CA TRP A 85 10.49 16.49 -3.80
C TRP A 85 9.56 17.19 -2.80
N LEU A 86 9.42 18.51 -2.89
CA LEU A 86 8.56 19.30 -2.00
C LEU A 86 7.09 18.92 -2.16
N ARG A 87 6.64 18.72 -3.41
CA ARG A 87 5.28 18.24 -3.70
C ARG A 87 5.03 16.88 -3.07
N ASN A 88 5.97 15.95 -3.19
CA ASN A 88 5.84 14.60 -2.63
C ASN A 88 5.81 14.61 -1.09
N ILE A 89 6.60 15.49 -0.46
CA ILE A 89 6.51 15.75 0.99
C ILE A 89 5.12 16.23 1.36
N LEU A 90 4.59 17.21 0.61
CA LEU A 90 3.28 17.78 0.89
C LEU A 90 2.18 16.71 0.74
N LEU A 91 2.19 15.95 -0.35
CA LEU A 91 1.22 14.88 -0.61
C LEU A 91 1.21 13.84 0.50
N LEU A 92 2.37 13.28 0.85
CA LEU A 92 2.44 12.26 1.89
C LEU A 92 2.08 12.83 3.27
N THR A 93 2.51 14.05 3.58
CA THR A 93 2.14 14.74 4.84
C THR A 93 0.64 14.97 4.95
N VAL A 94 -0.01 15.41 3.87
CA VAL A 94 -1.46 15.64 3.87
C VAL A 94 -2.22 14.33 4.07
N VAL A 95 -1.83 13.26 3.36
CA VAL A 95 -2.53 11.97 3.44
C VAL A 95 -2.22 11.24 4.75
N ALA A 96 -0.96 10.88 4.99
CA ALA A 96 -0.58 10.13 6.18
C ALA A 96 -0.76 10.95 7.46
N GLY A 97 -0.39 12.24 7.43
CA GLY A 97 -0.58 13.15 8.56
C GLY A 97 -2.06 13.44 8.82
N GLY A 98 -2.87 13.68 7.80
CA GLY A 98 -4.31 13.88 7.94
C GLY A 98 -5.02 12.66 8.54
N LEU A 99 -4.74 11.47 8.03
CA LEU A 99 -5.25 10.22 8.60
C LEU A 99 -4.75 10.02 10.04
N HIS A 100 -3.49 10.32 10.33
CA HIS A 100 -2.94 10.21 11.67
C HIS A 100 -3.65 11.15 12.64
N VAL A 101 -3.85 12.41 12.25
CA VAL A 101 -4.58 13.39 13.05
C VAL A 101 -6.01 12.90 13.32
N TYR A 102 -6.70 12.44 12.29
CA TYR A 102 -8.06 11.93 12.41
C TYR A 102 -8.18 10.75 13.39
N PHE A 103 -7.40 9.69 13.16
CA PHE A 103 -7.53 8.43 13.90
C PHE A 103 -6.88 8.45 15.28
N TYR A 104 -5.75 9.15 15.44
CA TYR A 104 -4.91 9.03 16.64
C TYR A 104 -4.84 10.30 17.47
N ARG A 105 -4.87 11.49 16.84
CA ARG A 105 -4.83 12.76 17.60
C ARG A 105 -6.21 13.17 18.07
N TRP A 106 -7.18 13.22 17.17
CA TRP A 106 -8.58 13.54 17.49
C TRP A 106 -9.34 12.32 18.00
N ASN A 107 -8.84 11.11 17.73
CA ASN A 107 -9.52 9.86 18.09
C ASN A 107 -10.98 9.84 17.60
N ALA A 108 -11.21 10.35 16.38
CA ALA A 108 -12.54 10.78 15.92
C ALA A 108 -13.58 9.65 15.82
N GLN A 109 -13.14 8.39 15.67
CA GLN A 109 -14.01 7.20 15.70
C GLN A 109 -13.66 6.20 16.81
N GLY A 110 -12.86 6.61 17.81
CA GLY A 110 -12.48 5.76 18.92
C GLY A 110 -11.83 4.44 18.48
N LYS A 111 -12.36 3.32 18.98
CA LYS A 111 -11.94 1.96 18.60
C LYS A 111 -12.84 1.33 17.52
N HIS A 112 -13.81 2.07 16.99
CA HIS A 112 -14.70 1.55 15.97
C HIS A 112 -13.91 1.21 14.71
N LEU A 113 -13.99 -0.04 14.24
CA LEU A 113 -13.20 -0.63 13.16
C LEU A 113 -11.68 -0.71 13.41
N LYS A 114 -11.20 -0.46 14.64
CA LYS A 114 -9.78 -0.55 14.97
C LYS A 114 -9.37 -1.99 15.19
N PHE A 115 -8.38 -2.50 14.47
CA PHE A 115 -7.99 -3.91 14.61
C PHE A 115 -7.34 -4.20 15.96
N ASP A 116 -6.31 -3.44 16.33
CA ASP A 116 -5.56 -3.62 17.58
C ASP A 116 -6.02 -2.60 18.63
N PRO A 117 -6.46 -3.02 19.83
CA PRO A 117 -6.91 -2.10 20.87
C PRO A 117 -5.78 -1.21 21.42
N ARG A 118 -4.52 -1.63 21.29
CA ARG A 118 -3.36 -0.96 21.89
C ARG A 118 -3.10 0.42 21.24
N PRO A 119 -2.60 1.40 22.00
CA PRO A 119 -2.14 2.65 21.41
C PRO A 119 -0.85 2.44 20.60
N LEU A 120 -0.51 3.42 19.75
CA LEU A 120 0.82 3.48 19.15
C LEU A 120 1.87 3.71 20.23
N MET A 121 3.05 3.14 20.06
CA MET A 121 4.07 3.16 21.10
C MET A 121 4.78 4.52 21.13
N VAL A 122 4.61 5.24 22.24
CA VAL A 122 5.20 6.58 22.44
C VAL A 122 6.71 6.51 22.68
N LYS A 123 7.15 5.53 23.46
CA LYS A 123 8.57 5.29 23.77
C LYS A 123 8.93 3.83 23.57
N GLY A 124 10.01 3.53 22.87
CA GLY A 124 10.57 2.19 22.83
C GLY A 124 11.86 2.07 22.04
N LYS A 125 12.77 1.22 22.54
CA LYS A 125 14.14 1.08 22.04
C LYS A 125 14.22 0.45 20.65
N GLN A 126 13.16 -0.23 20.19
CA GLN A 126 13.15 -0.76 18.83
C GLN A 126 13.07 0.32 17.74
N PHE A 127 12.61 1.53 18.07
CA PHE A 127 12.54 2.64 17.12
C PHE A 127 13.80 3.50 17.20
N THR A 128 14.40 3.82 16.05
CA THR A 128 15.67 4.55 15.96
C THR A 128 15.57 5.93 16.60
N LEU A 129 14.41 6.60 16.45
CA LEU A 129 14.10 7.90 17.08
C LEU A 129 13.35 7.79 18.41
N GLY A 130 13.39 6.62 19.05
CA GLY A 130 12.90 6.39 20.41
C GLY A 130 11.38 6.33 20.59
N GLY A 131 10.60 6.54 19.52
CA GLY A 131 9.13 6.47 19.55
C GLY A 131 8.55 6.28 18.15
N GLN A 132 7.45 5.53 18.07
CA GLN A 132 6.91 5.02 16.80
C GLN A 132 6.60 6.12 15.80
N ILE A 133 5.88 7.16 16.22
CA ILE A 133 5.41 8.23 15.31
C ILE A 133 6.60 8.99 14.74
N ARG A 134 7.55 9.40 15.59
CA ARG A 134 8.73 10.17 15.18
C ARG A 134 9.59 9.38 14.21
N ASP A 135 9.82 8.11 14.53
CA ASP A 135 10.59 7.18 13.69
C ASP A 135 9.93 7.01 12.32
N ASN A 136 8.62 6.72 12.32
CA ASN A 136 7.90 6.50 11.07
C ASN A 136 7.79 7.73 10.19
N VAL A 137 7.57 8.91 10.78
CA VAL A 137 7.58 10.19 10.03
C VAL A 137 8.95 10.42 9.40
N PHE A 138 10.03 10.19 10.15
CA PHE A 138 11.38 10.34 9.62
C PHE A 138 11.68 9.39 8.46
N TRP A 139 11.44 8.08 8.62
CA TRP A 139 11.73 7.12 7.54
C TRP A 139 10.84 7.35 6.31
N SER A 140 9.57 7.73 6.51
CA SER A 140 8.65 8.06 5.42
C SER A 140 9.08 9.29 4.64
N LEU A 141 9.43 10.39 5.31
CA LEU A 141 9.72 11.66 4.65
C LEU A 141 11.19 11.78 4.22
N ALA A 142 12.14 11.39 5.07
CA ALA A 142 13.56 11.53 4.76
C ALA A 142 14.02 10.49 3.73
N SER A 143 13.61 9.21 3.90
CA SER A 143 13.97 8.15 2.96
C SER A 143 12.89 7.92 1.91
N GLY A 144 11.65 7.63 2.32
CA GLY A 144 10.58 7.22 1.41
C GLY A 144 10.32 8.26 0.32
N VAL A 145 10.05 9.52 0.67
CA VAL A 145 9.80 10.60 -0.28
C VAL A 145 11.02 10.88 -1.17
N THR A 146 12.23 10.82 -0.61
CA THR A 146 13.46 11.03 -1.40
C THR A 146 13.62 9.95 -2.47
N VAL A 147 13.46 8.67 -2.11
CA VAL A 147 13.57 7.56 -3.08
C VAL A 147 12.42 7.60 -4.09
N TRP A 148 11.18 7.88 -3.66
CA TRP A 148 10.05 8.09 -4.55
C TRP A 148 10.35 9.20 -5.58
N THR A 149 10.87 10.33 -5.11
CA THR A 149 11.26 11.45 -5.98
C THR A 149 12.34 11.04 -6.97
N CYS A 150 13.35 10.27 -6.55
CA CYS A 150 14.37 9.76 -7.46
C CYS A 150 13.78 8.90 -8.58
N TYR A 151 12.78 8.06 -8.30
CA TYR A 151 12.10 7.27 -9.33
C TYR A 151 11.31 8.14 -10.31
N GLU A 152 10.59 9.16 -9.82
CA GLU A 152 9.89 10.09 -10.71
C GLU A 152 10.84 10.87 -11.60
N VAL A 153 11.90 11.42 -11.01
CA VAL A 153 12.96 12.15 -11.74
C VAL A 153 13.57 11.24 -12.81
N LEU A 154 13.92 10.00 -12.46
CA LEU A 154 14.46 9.01 -13.39
C LEU A 154 13.49 8.76 -14.55
N MET A 155 12.23 8.47 -14.26
CA MET A 155 11.24 8.14 -15.28
C MET A 155 10.94 9.33 -16.20
N PHE A 156 10.75 10.53 -15.66
CA PHE A 156 10.47 11.70 -16.51
C PHE A 156 11.68 12.13 -17.34
N TRP A 157 12.89 12.07 -16.77
CA TRP A 157 14.11 12.30 -17.52
C TRP A 157 14.29 11.26 -18.64
N ALA A 158 14.02 9.98 -18.37
CA ALA A 158 14.11 8.92 -19.36
C ALA A 158 13.09 9.11 -20.49
N MET A 159 11.84 9.44 -20.16
CA MET A 159 10.79 9.74 -21.14
C MET A 159 11.13 10.96 -21.99
N ALA A 160 11.65 12.03 -21.36
CA ALA A 160 12.03 13.27 -22.03
C ALA A 160 13.17 13.09 -23.06
N ASN A 161 14.09 12.16 -22.79
CA ASN A 161 15.26 11.86 -23.61
C ASN A 161 15.08 10.64 -24.53
N GLY A 162 13.88 10.05 -24.58
CA GLY A 162 13.59 8.90 -25.45
C GLY A 162 14.15 7.56 -24.97
N TRP A 163 14.62 7.47 -23.72
CA TRP A 163 15.06 6.21 -23.10
C TRP A 163 13.90 5.34 -22.60
N ALA A 164 12.73 5.95 -22.37
CA ALA A 164 11.49 5.24 -22.03
C ALA A 164 10.38 5.62 -23.03
N PRO A 165 9.54 4.65 -23.46
CA PRO A 165 8.48 4.91 -24.41
C PRO A 165 7.38 5.82 -23.84
N VAL A 166 6.98 6.84 -24.60
CA VAL A 166 5.92 7.78 -24.21
C VAL A 166 4.64 7.45 -24.99
N LEU A 167 3.58 7.11 -24.26
CA LEU A 167 2.25 6.93 -24.83
C LEU A 167 1.48 8.26 -24.84
N THR A 168 0.85 8.60 -25.96
CA THR A 168 -0.16 9.66 -26.02
C THR A 168 -1.58 9.10 -26.11
N TRP A 169 -2.56 9.89 -25.66
CA TRP A 169 -3.98 9.53 -25.78
C TRP A 169 -4.40 9.28 -27.23
N ASN A 170 -3.95 10.12 -28.16
CA ASN A 170 -4.36 10.06 -29.57
C ASN A 170 -3.83 8.81 -30.28
N GLU A 171 -2.67 8.28 -29.87
CA GLU A 171 -2.08 7.08 -30.47
C GLU A 171 -2.80 5.81 -30.06
N ASN A 172 -3.14 5.67 -28.77
CA ASN A 172 -3.81 4.46 -28.27
C ASN A 172 -4.67 4.75 -27.03
N PRO A 173 -5.90 5.28 -27.22
CA PRO A 173 -6.78 5.65 -26.12
C PRO A 173 -7.24 4.44 -25.29
N VAL A 174 -7.36 3.26 -25.93
CA VAL A 174 -7.71 2.02 -25.24
C VAL A 174 -6.60 1.62 -24.27
N TRP A 175 -5.34 1.58 -24.74
CA TRP A 175 -4.20 1.25 -23.90
C TRP A 175 -4.01 2.25 -22.77
N PHE A 176 -4.21 3.54 -23.05
CA PHE A 176 -4.18 4.60 -22.03
C PHE A 176 -5.16 4.32 -20.89
N VAL A 177 -6.43 3.99 -21.19
CA VAL A 177 -7.40 3.66 -20.13
C VAL A 177 -7.05 2.36 -19.43
N LEU A 178 -6.62 1.34 -20.17
CA LEU A 178 -6.28 0.03 -19.61
C LEU A 178 -5.14 0.11 -18.59
N LEU A 179 -4.14 0.97 -18.80
CA LEU A 179 -3.02 1.10 -17.88
C LEU A 179 -3.44 1.48 -16.45
N PHE A 180 -4.48 2.30 -16.28
CA PHE A 180 -5.01 2.59 -14.94
C PHE A 180 -5.52 1.32 -14.24
N LEU A 181 -6.12 0.39 -14.98
CA LEU A 181 -6.60 -0.88 -14.44
C LEU A 181 -5.47 -1.89 -14.23
N LEU A 182 -4.46 -1.87 -15.10
CA LEU A 182 -3.34 -2.82 -15.08
C LEU A 182 -2.30 -2.49 -14.01
N VAL A 183 -2.09 -1.22 -13.67
CA VAL A 183 -1.14 -0.81 -12.62
C VAL A 183 -1.43 -1.53 -11.29
N PRO A 184 -2.65 -1.47 -10.70
CA PRO A 184 -2.95 -2.21 -9.47
C PRO A 184 -2.73 -3.74 -9.57
N LEU A 185 -2.92 -4.34 -10.75
CA LEU A 185 -2.68 -5.77 -10.96
C LEU A 185 -1.19 -6.09 -11.02
N TRP A 186 -0.41 -5.28 -11.76
CA TRP A 186 1.05 -5.35 -11.81
C TRP A 186 1.63 -5.23 -10.41
N GLU A 187 1.11 -4.29 -9.63
CA GLU A 187 1.57 -4.09 -8.27
C GLU A 187 1.24 -5.23 -7.34
N SER A 188 0.04 -5.81 -7.45
CA SER A 188 -0.29 -7.00 -6.69
C SER A 188 0.73 -8.11 -6.92
N PHE A 189 1.14 -8.32 -8.18
CA PHE A 189 2.19 -9.27 -8.53
C PHE A 189 3.56 -8.85 -7.98
N TYR A 190 4.03 -7.65 -8.32
CA TYR A 190 5.36 -7.17 -7.96
C TYR A 190 5.56 -7.14 -6.44
N PHE A 191 4.59 -6.56 -5.72
CA PHE A 191 4.61 -6.46 -4.27
C PHE A 191 4.65 -7.82 -3.60
N TYR A 192 3.84 -8.79 -4.04
CA TYR A 192 3.86 -10.14 -3.45
C TYR A 192 5.26 -10.76 -3.48
N TRP A 193 5.93 -10.70 -4.63
CA TRP A 193 7.25 -11.32 -4.81
C TRP A 193 8.35 -10.60 -4.05
N ILE A 194 8.42 -9.27 -4.16
CA ILE A 194 9.45 -8.51 -3.43
C ILE A 194 9.22 -8.58 -1.92
N HIS A 195 7.96 -8.57 -1.46
CA HIS A 195 7.65 -8.69 -0.04
C HIS A 195 8.00 -10.07 0.50
N ARG A 196 7.67 -11.13 -0.22
CA ARG A 196 8.11 -12.49 0.16
C ARG A 196 9.64 -12.60 0.20
N ALA A 197 10.34 -12.01 -0.77
CA ALA A 197 11.80 -11.96 -0.76
C ALA A 197 12.36 -11.16 0.43
N LEU A 198 11.72 -10.04 0.81
CA LEU A 198 12.10 -9.23 1.96
C LEU A 198 11.95 -9.99 3.30
N HIS A 199 11.12 -11.03 3.36
CA HIS A 199 11.02 -11.94 4.51
C HIS A 199 12.05 -13.07 4.52
N TRP A 200 12.89 -13.20 3.50
CA TRP A 200 14.06 -14.09 3.56
C TRP A 200 15.04 -13.60 4.65
N PRO A 201 15.58 -14.47 5.54
CA PRO A 201 16.20 -14.02 6.79
C PRO A 201 17.30 -12.94 6.69
N PRO A 202 18.21 -12.95 5.69
CA PRO A 202 19.20 -11.88 5.51
C PRO A 202 18.58 -10.52 5.17
N LEU A 203 17.58 -10.49 4.27
CA LEU A 203 16.86 -9.27 3.91
C LEU A 203 15.95 -8.83 5.05
N TYR A 204 15.28 -9.76 5.71
CA TYR A 204 14.42 -9.43 6.85
C TYR A 204 15.22 -8.75 7.95
N LYS A 205 16.32 -9.36 8.40
CA LYS A 205 17.12 -8.81 9.52
C LYS A 205 17.69 -7.43 9.20
N ARG A 206 18.17 -7.20 7.98
CA ARG A 206 18.90 -5.97 7.61
C ARG A 206 18.01 -4.85 7.04
N VAL A 207 16.90 -5.21 6.40
CA VAL A 207 16.09 -4.30 5.60
C VAL A 207 14.67 -4.25 6.16
N HIS A 208 13.95 -5.36 6.10
CA HIS A 208 12.50 -5.36 6.36
C HIS A 208 12.10 -5.31 7.84
N SER A 209 13.03 -5.66 8.75
CA SER A 209 12.80 -5.60 10.19
C SER A 209 12.46 -4.18 10.67
N LEU A 210 12.90 -3.14 9.95
CA LEU A 210 12.56 -1.75 10.25
C LEU A 210 11.06 -1.51 10.12
N HIS A 211 10.48 -1.90 8.99
CA HIS A 211 9.04 -1.82 8.76
C HIS A 211 8.26 -2.59 9.84
N HIS A 212 8.72 -3.80 10.13
CA HIS A 212 8.11 -4.74 11.10
C HIS A 212 8.27 -4.39 12.57
N ARG A 213 8.99 -3.31 12.92
CA ARG A 213 8.91 -2.72 14.27
C ARG A 213 7.48 -2.25 14.59
N ASN A 214 6.66 -2.03 13.57
CA ASN A 214 5.29 -1.52 13.62
C ASN A 214 4.21 -2.60 13.71
N ILE A 215 4.31 -3.55 14.65
CA ILE A 215 3.29 -4.60 14.86
C ILE A 215 1.87 -4.03 14.99
N ASN A 216 1.74 -2.91 15.70
CA ASN A 216 0.52 -2.09 15.70
C ASN A 216 0.76 -0.91 14.75
N VAL A 217 0.25 -1.02 13.53
CA VAL A 217 0.48 -0.03 12.47
C VAL A 217 -0.26 1.28 12.73
N GLY A 218 0.28 2.38 12.21
CA GLY A 218 -0.42 3.64 12.00
C GLY A 218 -0.12 4.19 10.60
N PRO A 219 -0.79 5.26 10.14
CA PRO A 219 -0.69 5.73 8.74
C PRO A 219 0.74 5.93 8.24
N TRP A 220 1.61 6.48 9.10
CA TRP A 220 3.04 6.66 8.79
C TRP A 220 3.85 5.35 8.72
N SER A 221 3.38 4.27 9.36
CA SER A 221 4.06 2.98 9.33
C SER A 221 4.10 2.36 7.93
N GLY A 222 3.17 2.73 7.04
CA GLY A 222 3.11 2.20 5.67
C GLY A 222 4.31 2.54 4.81
N ASN A 223 4.91 3.73 5.00
CA ASN A 223 6.12 4.16 4.29
C ASN A 223 7.34 4.25 5.24
N SER A 224 7.25 3.68 6.44
CA SER A 224 8.37 3.60 7.35
C SER A 224 9.16 2.34 7.06
N MET A 225 10.11 2.45 6.14
CA MET A 225 10.93 1.33 5.68
C MET A 225 12.41 1.73 5.62
N HIS A 226 13.27 0.71 5.52
CA HIS A 226 14.70 0.93 5.27
C HIS A 226 14.91 1.51 3.86
N PRO A 227 15.92 2.36 3.59
CA PRO A 227 16.16 2.92 2.26
C PRO A 227 16.26 1.89 1.13
N VAL A 228 16.92 0.75 1.39
CA VAL A 228 16.99 -0.37 0.44
C VAL A 228 15.61 -0.96 0.14
N GLU A 229 14.73 -1.01 1.14
CA GLU A 229 13.35 -1.47 0.94
C GLU A 229 12.59 -0.49 0.05
N HIS A 230 12.71 0.83 0.27
CA HIS A 230 12.11 1.83 -0.60
C HIS A 230 12.58 1.71 -2.05
N ILE A 231 13.87 1.45 -2.27
CA ILE A 231 14.42 1.22 -3.61
C ILE A 231 13.76 0.00 -4.26
N ILE A 232 13.69 -1.12 -3.55
CA ILE A 232 13.04 -2.34 -4.06
C ILE A 232 11.54 -2.09 -4.29
N TYR A 233 10.85 -1.45 -3.35
CA TYR A 233 9.41 -1.22 -3.38
C TYR A 233 8.98 -0.33 -4.55
N TYR A 234 9.58 0.85 -4.69
CA TYR A 234 9.28 1.78 -5.80
C TYR A 234 9.89 1.34 -7.14
N GLY A 235 10.79 0.36 -7.13
CA GLY A 235 11.34 -0.29 -8.32
C GLY A 235 10.28 -0.87 -9.27
N SER A 236 9.06 -1.09 -8.80
CA SER A 236 7.92 -1.49 -9.63
C SER A 236 7.68 -0.55 -10.82
N ALA A 237 7.96 0.74 -10.68
CA ALA A 237 7.79 1.73 -11.75
C ALA A 237 8.73 1.51 -12.95
N LEU A 238 9.82 0.75 -12.78
CA LEU A 238 10.79 0.46 -13.84
C LEU A 238 10.19 -0.35 -14.99
N ILE A 239 9.02 -1.00 -14.79
CA ILE A 239 8.30 -1.68 -15.87
C ILE A 239 8.01 -0.76 -17.07
N HIS A 240 7.89 0.55 -16.81
CA HIS A 240 7.59 1.58 -17.82
C HIS A 240 8.78 1.94 -18.72
N PHE A 241 9.97 1.37 -18.49
CA PHE A 241 11.03 1.38 -19.50
C PHE A 241 10.72 0.46 -20.69
N ILE A 242 9.82 -0.50 -20.50
CA ILE A 242 9.44 -1.49 -21.51
C ILE A 242 7.98 -1.28 -21.93
N VAL A 243 7.11 -0.96 -20.98
CA VAL A 243 5.69 -0.72 -21.21
C VAL A 243 5.44 0.75 -21.54
N PRO A 244 4.95 1.09 -22.75
CA PRO A 244 4.62 2.45 -23.13
C PRO A 244 3.58 3.05 -22.19
N ALA A 245 3.89 4.20 -21.61
CA ALA A 245 3.06 4.87 -20.64
C ALA A 245 3.06 6.39 -20.86
N ASN A 246 1.93 7.02 -20.56
CA ASN A 246 1.84 8.48 -20.48
C ASN A 246 2.36 8.97 -19.11
N PRO A 247 2.92 10.19 -18.98
CA PRO A 247 3.36 10.74 -17.68
C PRO A 247 2.35 10.61 -16.55
N ILE A 248 1.04 10.68 -16.84
CA ILE A 248 0.00 10.46 -15.83
C ILE A 248 0.07 9.08 -15.17
N HIS A 249 0.45 8.03 -15.92
CA HIS A 249 0.53 6.67 -15.40
C HIS A 249 1.75 6.48 -14.50
N ILE A 250 2.84 7.22 -14.75
CA ILE A 250 4.01 7.21 -13.87
C ILE A 250 3.64 7.81 -12.51
N LEU A 251 2.97 8.97 -12.54
CA LEU A 251 2.44 9.61 -11.33
C LEU A 251 1.46 8.71 -10.61
N TYR A 252 0.47 8.16 -11.33
CA TYR A 252 -0.53 7.26 -10.75
C TYR A 252 0.11 6.03 -10.11
N HIS A 253 1.05 5.36 -10.79
CA HIS A 253 1.74 4.17 -10.29
C HIS A 253 2.46 4.47 -8.97
N LEU A 254 3.33 5.48 -8.94
CA LEU A 254 4.10 5.77 -7.73
C LEU A 254 3.25 6.35 -6.60
N GLN A 255 2.27 7.20 -6.91
CA GLN A 255 1.32 7.71 -5.91
C GLN A 255 0.41 6.61 -5.38
N TYR A 256 0.04 5.63 -6.20
CA TYR A 256 -0.71 4.47 -5.76
C TYR A 256 0.09 3.70 -4.71
N TYR A 257 1.35 3.32 -4.97
CA TYR A 257 2.22 2.69 -3.96
C TYR A 257 2.28 3.50 -2.65
N VAL A 258 2.68 4.78 -2.73
CA VAL A 258 2.96 5.59 -1.54
C VAL A 258 1.71 5.89 -0.73
N LEU A 259 0.63 6.30 -1.39
CA LEU A 259 -0.58 6.75 -0.70
C LEU A 259 -1.44 5.58 -0.21
N THR A 260 -1.48 4.46 -0.95
CA THR A 260 -2.17 3.25 -0.46
C THR A 260 -1.42 2.60 0.69
N ALA A 261 -0.09 2.67 0.73
CA ALA A 261 0.67 2.25 1.90
C ALA A 261 0.21 3.03 3.15
N ALA A 262 0.01 4.34 3.04
CA ALA A 262 -0.45 5.15 4.17
C ALA A 262 -1.88 4.82 4.64
N THR A 263 -2.80 4.56 3.71
CA THR A 263 -4.21 4.24 4.03
C THR A 263 -4.37 2.83 4.57
N THR A 264 -3.70 1.84 3.99
CA THR A 264 -3.77 0.43 4.40
C THR A 264 -3.13 0.18 5.76
N HIS A 265 -2.24 1.06 6.20
CA HIS A 265 -1.58 0.99 7.51
C HIS A 265 -2.25 1.86 8.59
N THR A 266 -3.47 2.35 8.34
CA THR A 266 -4.17 3.19 9.33
C THR A 266 -4.46 2.48 10.65
N GLY A 267 -4.41 1.15 10.72
CA GLY A 267 -4.82 0.35 11.88
C GLY A 267 -6.33 0.18 12.01
N PHE A 268 -7.09 0.69 11.03
CA PHE A 268 -8.54 0.64 10.97
C PHE A 268 -9.00 0.04 9.63
N GLU A 269 -10.11 -0.69 9.66
CA GLU A 269 -10.71 -1.26 8.45
C GLU A 269 -11.28 -0.18 7.50
N GLY A 270 -11.63 0.98 8.04
CA GLY A 270 -12.21 2.05 7.26
C GLY A 270 -12.44 3.36 8.01
N LEU A 271 -12.67 4.41 7.22
CA LEU A 271 -12.97 5.76 7.69
C LEU A 271 -14.48 5.92 7.85
N VAL A 272 -14.91 6.32 9.05
CA VAL A 272 -16.33 6.56 9.37
C VAL A 272 -16.59 8.05 9.55
N VAL A 273 -17.44 8.64 8.72
CA VAL A 273 -17.81 10.07 8.82
C VAL A 273 -19.33 10.21 8.88
N LYS A 274 -19.82 10.89 9.93
CA LYS A 274 -21.25 11.05 10.24
C LYS A 274 -21.97 9.69 10.32
N GLY A 275 -21.37 8.75 11.04
CA GLY A 275 -21.94 7.42 11.29
C GLY A 275 -22.01 6.51 10.06
N ARG A 276 -21.30 6.81 8.97
CA ARG A 276 -21.26 5.97 7.76
C ARG A 276 -19.83 5.68 7.35
N ARG A 277 -19.53 4.43 7.01
CA ARG A 277 -18.23 4.05 6.39
C ARG A 277 -18.11 4.73 5.02
N ARG A 278 -17.16 5.65 4.89
CA ARG A 278 -16.92 6.46 3.67
C ARG A 278 -15.83 5.87 2.80
N LEU A 279 -14.78 5.32 3.40
CA LEU A 279 -13.66 4.72 2.69
C LEU A 279 -13.26 3.41 3.37
N LYS A 280 -12.92 2.42 2.54
CA LYS A 280 -12.16 1.25 2.98
C LYS A 280 -10.68 1.66 3.04
N LEU A 281 -9.97 1.19 4.06
CA LEU A 281 -8.58 1.57 4.32
C LEU A 281 -7.74 0.30 4.52
N GLY A 282 -7.44 -0.08 5.76
CA GLY A 282 -6.73 -1.31 6.08
C GLY A 282 -7.57 -2.57 5.92
N THR A 283 -6.88 -3.71 5.87
CA THR A 283 -7.52 -5.03 5.86
C THR A 283 -7.05 -5.85 7.05
N PHE A 284 -7.93 -6.71 7.56
CA PHE A 284 -7.55 -7.65 8.63
C PHE A 284 -6.44 -8.63 8.15
N HIS A 285 -6.46 -8.99 6.86
CA HIS A 285 -5.42 -9.78 6.20
C HIS A 285 -4.01 -9.21 6.42
N HIS A 286 -3.84 -7.92 6.10
CA HIS A 286 -2.56 -7.22 6.25
C HIS A 286 -2.21 -6.96 7.71
N GLN A 287 -3.21 -6.71 8.55
CA GLN A 287 -2.96 -6.56 9.98
C GLN A 287 -2.44 -7.86 10.62
N MET A 288 -2.93 -9.03 10.20
CA MET A 288 -2.41 -10.32 10.62
C MET A 288 -0.96 -10.53 10.15
N HIS A 289 -0.62 -10.08 8.93
CA HIS A 289 0.76 -10.09 8.44
C HIS A 289 1.70 -9.37 9.41
N HIS A 290 1.38 -8.14 9.81
CA HIS A 290 2.18 -7.37 10.78
C HIS A 290 2.29 -8.02 12.17
N ARG A 291 1.35 -8.89 12.55
CA ARG A 291 1.36 -9.58 13.85
C ARG A 291 2.12 -10.91 13.82
N TYR A 292 2.02 -11.65 12.72
CA TYR A 292 2.54 -13.02 12.60
C TYR A 292 3.74 -13.16 11.68
N PHE A 293 4.05 -12.13 10.88
CA PHE A 293 5.19 -11.97 9.96
C PHE A 293 5.24 -12.96 8.78
N GLU A 294 5.02 -14.25 9.03
CA GLU A 294 5.27 -15.34 8.08
C GLU A 294 4.02 -15.75 7.26
N CYS A 295 3.12 -14.82 6.99
CA CYS A 295 1.89 -15.07 6.23
C CYS A 295 1.40 -13.81 5.51
N ASN A 296 0.50 -13.94 4.54
CA ASN A 296 -0.21 -12.81 3.94
C ASN A 296 0.73 -11.75 3.33
N TYR A 297 1.66 -12.16 2.48
CA TYR A 297 2.62 -11.26 1.84
C TYR A 297 1.99 -10.39 0.75
N GLY A 298 0.84 -10.79 0.19
CA GLY A 298 0.12 -10.07 -0.85
C GLY A 298 -1.15 -9.36 -0.36
N GLY A 299 -1.90 -8.84 -1.34
CA GLY A 299 -3.26 -8.35 -1.14
C GLY A 299 -4.31 -9.44 -1.32
N LEU A 300 -5.58 -9.12 -1.04
CA LEU A 300 -6.73 -10.03 -1.24
C LEU A 300 -7.27 -10.01 -2.67
N GLU A 301 -6.82 -9.07 -3.51
CA GLU A 301 -7.24 -8.87 -4.89
C GLU A 301 -6.85 -10.04 -5.79
N VAL A 302 -5.61 -10.50 -5.66
CA VAL A 302 -5.06 -11.66 -6.37
C VAL A 302 -4.54 -12.63 -5.32
N PRO A 303 -4.95 -13.91 -5.34
CA PRO A 303 -4.75 -14.84 -4.24
C PRO A 303 -3.35 -15.46 -4.22
N TRP A 304 -2.30 -14.65 -4.39
CA TRP A 304 -0.91 -15.12 -4.42
C TRP A 304 -0.55 -15.96 -3.19
N ASP A 305 -0.98 -15.51 -2.00
CA ASP A 305 -0.76 -16.24 -0.77
C ASP A 305 -1.44 -17.62 -0.74
N LYS A 306 -2.60 -17.79 -1.39
CA LYS A 306 -3.24 -19.10 -1.50
C LYS A 306 -2.49 -19.99 -2.48
N LEU A 307 -2.08 -19.44 -3.62
CA LEU A 307 -1.37 -20.16 -4.67
C LEU A 307 -0.01 -20.69 -4.19
N PHE A 308 0.63 -19.99 -3.27
CA PHE A 308 1.98 -20.29 -2.83
C PHE A 308 2.13 -20.61 -1.33
N GLY A 309 1.01 -20.89 -0.66
CA GLY A 309 1.00 -21.51 0.67
C GLY A 309 1.28 -20.59 1.86
N SER A 310 1.12 -19.27 1.72
CA SER A 310 1.32 -18.29 2.79
C SER A 310 0.02 -17.65 3.32
N PHE A 311 -1.15 -18.11 2.86
CA PHE A 311 -2.44 -17.51 3.24
C PHE A 311 -2.84 -17.83 4.68
N HIS A 312 -3.14 -16.79 5.45
CA HIS A 312 -3.78 -16.82 6.76
C HIS A 312 -5.18 -16.20 6.67
N ASP A 313 -6.21 -17.02 6.83
CA ASP A 313 -7.62 -16.62 6.65
C ASP A 313 -8.33 -16.18 7.94
N GLY A 314 -7.63 -16.24 9.08
CA GLY A 314 -8.14 -15.85 10.39
C GLY A 314 -8.71 -17.00 11.21
N THR A 315 -8.73 -18.23 10.66
CA THR A 315 -9.16 -19.43 11.40
C THR A 315 -8.06 -19.99 12.31
N ILE A 316 -8.47 -20.76 13.32
CA ILE A 316 -7.55 -21.48 14.22
C ILE A 316 -6.68 -22.47 13.44
N GLU A 317 -7.29 -23.21 12.52
CA GLU A 317 -6.60 -24.16 11.64
C GLU A 317 -5.48 -23.47 10.85
N SER A 318 -5.75 -22.29 10.29
CA SER A 318 -4.74 -21.52 9.58
C SER A 318 -3.60 -21.04 10.49
N SER A 319 -3.91 -20.68 11.74
CA SER A 319 -2.88 -20.34 12.73
C SER A 319 -2.00 -21.53 13.10
N GLU A 320 -2.58 -22.73 13.21
CA GLU A 320 -1.84 -23.97 13.48
C GLU A 320 -0.91 -24.33 12.32
N ARG A 321 -1.43 -24.30 11.08
CA ARG A 321 -0.65 -24.55 9.85
C ARG A 321 0.60 -23.67 9.77
N ILE A 322 0.47 -22.38 10.05
CA ILE A 322 1.60 -21.43 9.99
C ILE A 322 2.60 -21.69 11.12
N LYS A 323 2.14 -22.00 12.33
CA LYS A 323 3.03 -22.40 13.44
C LYS A 323 3.84 -23.64 13.11
N GLU A 324 3.23 -24.65 12.48
CA GLU A 324 3.92 -25.87 12.06
C GLU A 324 4.93 -25.61 10.95
N SER A 325 4.57 -24.81 9.94
CA SER A 325 5.49 -24.37 8.89
C SER A 325 6.74 -23.70 9.47
N ARG A 326 6.54 -22.80 10.44
CA ARG A 326 7.63 -22.10 11.14
C ARG A 326 8.56 -23.05 11.89
N LYS A 327 7.98 -24.01 12.62
CA LYS A 327 8.76 -25.02 13.35
C LYS A 327 9.66 -25.82 12.41
N ARG A 328 9.15 -26.23 11.25
CA ARG A 328 9.93 -26.94 10.23
C ARG A 328 11.10 -26.12 9.72
N MET A 329 10.87 -24.85 9.38
CA MET A 329 11.95 -23.96 8.91
C MET A 329 13.07 -23.78 9.94
N ILE A 330 12.73 -23.68 11.23
CA ILE A 330 13.72 -23.56 12.32
C ILE A 330 14.52 -24.86 12.50
N MET A 331 13.90 -26.02 12.26
CA MET A 331 14.58 -27.32 12.38
C MET A 331 15.51 -27.62 11.20
N GLU A 332 15.27 -27.00 10.04
CA GLU A 332 16.05 -27.19 8.80
C GLU A 332 17.17 -26.14 8.60
N SER A 333 17.19 -25.07 9.40
CA SER A 333 18.18 -23.99 9.38
C SER A 333 19.28 -24.19 10.43
#